data_AF-A0A7G1H6K6-F1
#
_entry.id   AF-A0A7G1H6K6-F1
#
_cell.length_a   1.000
_cell.length_b   1.000
_cell.length_c   1.000
_cell.angle_alpha   90.00
_cell.angle_beta   90.00
_cell.angle_gamma   90.00
#
_symmetry.space_group_name_H-M   'P 1'
#
loop_
_entity.id
_entity.type
_entity.pdbx_description
1 polymer ?
#
loop_
_entity_poly.entity_id
_entity_poly.type
_entity_poly.pdbx_seq_one_letter_code
_entity_poly.pdbx_strand_id
1 'polypeptide(L)'
;MNETEAFTLVVLRWKKEQPSLFEWDEYFYHAIATNLKIGVGIEQMPCGELEANAMYFSVGVLTCNLMIAQKYFVIQEGYQNCTIATLRWKLVQIAARIAKYSNRVRLKIATTVKKFNHYIRMIKKDGGYSSLTVLKNRD
;
A
#
# COMPACT_ATOMS: atom_id res chain seq x y z
N MET A 1 -30.97 -11.45 4.87
CA MET A 1 -29.63 -12.08 4.86
C MET A 1 -28.67 -10.98 5.33
N ASN A 2 -28.17 -11.08 6.55
CA ASN A 2 -27.41 -10.02 7.23
C ASN A 2 -26.02 -9.86 6.61
N GLU A 3 -25.78 -8.77 5.88
CA GLU A 3 -24.44 -8.35 5.47
C GLU A 3 -23.83 -7.47 6.56
N THR A 4 -23.54 -8.05 7.72
CA THR A 4 -22.80 -7.35 8.77
C THR A 4 -21.31 -7.52 8.45
N GLU A 5 -20.76 -6.65 7.61
CA GLU A 5 -19.31 -6.62 7.39
C GLU A 5 -18.62 -6.16 8.68
N ALA A 6 -17.78 -7.02 9.24
CA ALA A 6 -16.96 -6.68 10.40
C ALA A 6 -15.90 -5.64 10.00
N PHE A 7 -15.85 -4.52 10.71
CA PHE A 7 -14.82 -3.49 10.54
C PHE A 7 -14.00 -3.30 11.81
N THR A 8 -12.76 -2.85 11.66
CA THR A 8 -11.89 -2.59 12.80
C THR A 8 -12.13 -1.16 13.28
N LEU A 9 -12.51 -1.01 14.55
CA LEU A 9 -12.61 0.27 15.23
C LEU A 9 -11.32 0.51 16.02
N VAL A 10 -10.55 1.53 15.63
CA VAL A 10 -9.38 1.94 16.40
C VAL A 10 -9.74 3.16 17.22
N VAL A 11 -9.61 3.06 18.54
CA VAL A 11 -9.89 4.14 19.49
C VAL A 11 -8.58 4.67 20.04
N LEU A 12 -8.22 5.89 19.64
CA LEU A 12 -7.11 6.63 20.25
C LEU A 12 -7.63 7.33 21.51
N ARG A 13 -6.89 7.20 22.62
CA ARG A 13 -7.25 7.75 23.93
C ARG A 13 -6.12 8.65 24.43
N TRP A 14 -6.39 9.92 24.78
CA TRP A 14 -5.40 10.81 25.42
C TRP A 14 -5.97 11.53 26.64
N LYS A 15 -5.12 11.76 27.65
CA LYS A 15 -5.53 12.38 28.93
C LYS A 15 -5.79 13.87 28.72
N LYS A 16 -6.86 14.40 29.30
CA LYS A 16 -7.17 15.83 29.25
C LYS A 16 -6.19 16.60 30.13
N GLU A 17 -5.56 17.65 29.60
CA GLU A 17 -4.69 18.54 30.40
C GLU A 17 -5.49 19.37 31.41
N GLN A 18 -6.76 19.65 31.09
CA GLN A 18 -7.71 20.28 32.00
C GLN A 18 -9.01 19.45 32.02
N PRO A 19 -9.44 18.93 33.19
CA PRO A 19 -10.75 18.35 33.33
C PRO A 19 -11.81 19.44 33.12
N SER A 20 -12.75 19.23 32.21
CA SER A 20 -13.88 20.15 32.09
C SER A 20 -14.89 19.85 33.20
N LEU A 21 -15.53 20.91 33.72
CA LEU A 21 -16.47 20.82 34.85
C LEU A 21 -17.67 19.87 34.60
N PHE A 22 -17.94 19.54 33.33
CA PHE A 22 -19.12 18.80 32.88
C PHE A 22 -18.79 17.45 32.21
N GLU A 23 -17.52 17.14 31.93
CA GLU A 23 -17.12 15.84 31.39
C GLU A 23 -16.28 15.08 32.42
N TRP A 24 -16.87 14.02 32.96
CA TRP A 24 -16.29 13.18 34.01
C TRP A 24 -15.23 12.21 33.47
N ASP A 25 -15.06 12.16 32.15
CA ASP A 25 -14.09 11.29 31.50
C ASP A 25 -12.74 12.02 31.40
N GLU A 26 -11.71 11.45 32.03
CA GLU A 26 -10.34 11.96 32.07
C GLU A 26 -9.65 11.95 30.69
N TYR A 27 -10.29 11.35 29.69
CA TYR A 27 -9.69 11.13 28.38
C TYR A 27 -10.57 11.63 27.24
N PHE A 28 -9.93 12.09 26.17
CA PHE A 28 -10.55 12.26 24.87
C PHE A 28 -10.40 10.96 24.08
N TYR A 29 -11.43 10.62 23.31
CA TYR A 29 -11.45 9.45 22.44
C TYR A 29 -11.61 9.89 21.00
N HIS A 30 -10.72 9.45 20.13
CA HIS A 30 -10.87 9.59 18.69
C HIS A 30 -11.02 8.19 18.09
N ALA A 31 -12.23 7.87 17.65
CA ALA A 31 -12.55 6.56 17.08
C ALA A 31 -12.53 6.64 15.56
N ILE A 32 -11.67 5.83 14.93
CA ILE A 32 -11.57 5.68 13.49
C ILE A 32 -12.07 4.27 13.13
N ALA A 33 -13.26 4.19 12.55
CA ALA A 33 -13.81 2.96 11.99
C ALA A 33 -13.21 2.74 10.60
N THR A 34 -12.39 1.72 10.42
CA THR A 34 -11.77 1.41 9.12
C THR A 34 -11.75 -0.09 8.83
N ASN A 35 -12.08 -0.44 7.58
CA ASN A 35 -11.82 -1.75 7.00
C ASN A 35 -10.35 -1.83 6.53
N LEU A 36 -9.40 -1.58 7.45
CA LEU A 36 -7.98 -1.67 7.13
C LEU A 36 -7.64 -3.13 6.84
N LYS A 37 -7.57 -3.46 5.54
CA LYS A 37 -7.23 -4.79 5.06
C LYS A 37 -5.81 -5.15 5.51
N ILE A 38 -5.68 -6.31 6.16
CA ILE A 38 -4.43 -6.99 6.53
C ILE A 38 -3.36 -6.79 5.45
N GLY A 39 -2.20 -6.24 5.82
CA GLY A 39 -1.08 -6.03 4.90
C GLY A 39 -0.12 -4.88 5.17
N VAL A 40 -0.44 -3.99 6.12
CA VAL A 40 0.42 -2.84 6.50
C VAL A 40 1.06 -3.01 7.89
N GLY A 41 0.73 -4.07 8.63
CA GLY A 41 1.38 -4.40 9.91
C GLY A 41 0.78 -3.70 11.13
N ILE A 42 -0.35 -3.00 10.99
CA ILE A 42 -1.01 -2.24 12.06
C ILE A 42 -1.83 -3.09 13.05
N GLU A 43 -1.71 -4.42 13.00
CA GLU A 43 -2.40 -5.34 13.92
C GLU A 43 -1.81 -5.29 15.32
N GLN A 44 -0.54 -4.88 15.43
CA GLN A 44 0.20 -4.79 16.69
C GLN A 44 0.90 -3.44 16.77
N MET A 45 0.82 -2.80 17.93
CA MET A 45 1.52 -1.56 18.20
C MET A 45 3.01 -1.85 18.47
N PRO A 46 3.94 -1.06 17.90
CA PRO A 46 5.37 -1.34 17.97
C PRO A 46 5.97 -1.10 19.36
N CYS A 47 5.35 -0.24 20.18
CA CYS A 47 5.88 0.15 21.48
C CYS A 47 4.77 0.43 22.50
N GLY A 48 5.13 0.63 23.77
CA GLY A 48 4.18 1.01 24.84
C GLY A 48 3.85 2.50 24.89
N GLU A 49 4.50 3.31 24.05
CA GLU A 49 4.34 4.76 24.04
C GLU A 49 3.19 5.20 23.13
N LEU A 50 2.28 6.00 23.68
CA LEU A 50 1.04 6.38 23.01
C LEU A 50 1.30 7.24 21.76
N GLU A 51 2.14 8.26 21.87
CA GLU A 51 2.40 9.21 20.78
C GLU A 51 3.05 8.53 19.57
N ALA A 52 4.04 7.67 19.83
CA ALA A 52 4.69 6.86 18.80
C ALA A 52 3.71 5.90 18.12
N ASN A 53 2.80 5.27 18.88
CA ASN A 53 1.77 4.41 18.34
C ASN A 53 0.71 5.18 17.52
N ALA A 54 0.35 6.40 17.94
CA ALA A 54 -0.56 7.26 17.19
C ALA A 54 0.06 7.64 15.83
N MET A 55 1.32 8.06 15.81
CA MET A 55 2.07 8.33 14.58
C MET A 55 2.16 7.09 13.68
N TYR A 56 2.50 5.92 14.24
CA TYR A 56 2.55 4.65 13.52
C TYR A 56 1.20 4.31 12.88
N PHE A 57 0.11 4.50 13.64
CA PHE A 57 -1.24 4.28 13.15
C PHE A 57 -1.61 5.24 12.01
N SER A 58 -1.32 6.54 12.14
CA SER A 58 -1.56 7.53 11.09
C SER A 58 -0.82 7.19 9.80
N VAL A 59 0.45 6.78 9.89
CA VAL A 59 1.22 6.30 8.73
C VAL A 59 0.58 5.06 8.10
N GLY A 60 0.06 4.15 8.92
CA GLY A 60 -0.68 2.97 8.46
C GLY A 60 -1.94 3.33 7.67
N VAL A 61 -2.76 4.25 8.19
CA VAL A 61 -3.98 4.75 7.52
C VAL A 61 -3.64 5.44 6.20
N LEU A 62 -2.63 6.32 6.20
CA LEU A 62 -2.15 6.98 4.98
C LEU A 62 -1.68 5.97 3.93
N THR A 63 -0.91 4.96 4.36
CA THR A 63 -0.42 3.90 3.48
C THR A 63 -1.57 3.13 2.83
N CYS A 64 -2.62 2.81 3.60
CA CYS A 64 -3.80 2.14 3.05
C CYS A 64 -4.56 3.02 2.05
N ASN A 65 -4.76 4.30 2.36
CA ASN A 65 -5.41 5.23 1.44
C ASN A 65 -4.62 5.39 0.14
N LEU A 66 -3.28 5.50 0.24
CA LEU A 66 -2.41 5.58 -0.92
C LEU A 66 -2.43 4.29 -1.75
N MET A 67 -2.41 3.11 -1.11
CA MET A 67 -2.49 1.82 -1.82
C MET A 67 -3.83 1.64 -2.53
N ILE A 68 -4.93 2.12 -1.93
CA ILE A 68 -6.24 2.15 -2.59
C ILE A 68 -6.22 3.11 -3.77
N ALA A 69 -5.72 4.34 -3.59
CA ALA A 69 -5.58 5.31 -4.66
C ALA A 69 -4.71 4.77 -5.82
N GLN A 70 -3.59 4.12 -5.52
CA GLN A 70 -2.71 3.51 -6.50
C GLN A 70 -3.40 2.41 -7.31
N LYS A 71 -4.30 1.64 -6.71
CA LYS A 71 -5.13 0.66 -7.45
C LYS A 71 -6.05 1.33 -8.46
N TYR A 72 -6.66 2.46 -8.11
CA TYR A 72 -7.59 3.13 -9.01
C TYR A 72 -6.89 3.95 -10.09
N PHE A 73 -5.87 4.73 -9.73
CA PHE A 73 -5.24 5.66 -10.67
C PHE A 73 -4.14 5.04 -11.53
N VAL A 74 -3.42 4.03 -11.02
CA VAL A 74 -2.19 3.54 -11.66
C VAL A 74 -2.35 2.12 -12.19
N ILE A 75 -3.01 1.24 -11.42
CA ILE A 75 -3.07 -0.20 -11.71
C ILE A 75 -4.45 -0.57 -12.28
N GLN A 76 -4.64 -0.37 -13.58
CA GLN A 76 -5.87 -0.78 -14.26
C GLN A 76 -6.07 -2.31 -14.30
N GLU A 77 -7.34 -2.74 -14.36
CA GLU A 77 -7.89 -4.09 -14.58
C GLU A 77 -7.17 -5.32 -13.96
N GLY A 78 -7.91 -6.08 -13.15
CA GLY A 78 -7.48 -7.38 -12.61
C GLY A 78 -6.81 -7.32 -11.22
N TYR A 79 -6.49 -6.13 -10.71
CA TYR A 79 -5.90 -5.94 -9.38
C TYR A 79 -6.81 -5.26 -8.36
N GLN A 80 -8.01 -4.82 -8.76
CA GLN A 80 -8.97 -4.12 -7.89
C GLN A 80 -9.40 -4.98 -6.69
N ASN A 81 -9.59 -6.28 -6.94
CA ASN A 81 -10.03 -7.24 -5.93
C ASN A 81 -8.87 -7.83 -5.11
N CYS A 82 -7.61 -7.52 -5.43
CA CYS A 82 -6.47 -8.01 -4.64
C CYS A 82 -6.42 -7.29 -3.28
N THR A 83 -6.04 -7.99 -2.21
CA THR A 83 -5.72 -7.35 -0.93
C THR A 83 -4.42 -6.53 -1.05
N ILE A 84 -4.17 -5.64 -0.08
CA ILE A 84 -2.94 -4.82 -0.04
C ILE A 84 -1.69 -5.73 0.03
N ALA A 85 -1.73 -6.77 0.88
CA ALA A 85 -0.67 -7.75 0.99
C ALA A 85 -0.39 -8.50 -0.33
N THR A 86 -1.45 -8.98 -1.00
CA THR A 86 -1.31 -9.69 -2.29
C THR A 86 -0.81 -8.77 -3.39
N LEU A 87 -1.27 -7.51 -3.40
CA LEU A 87 -0.78 -6.51 -4.34
C LEU A 87 0.72 -6.25 -4.14
N ARG A 88 1.16 -6.06 -2.89
CA ARG A 88 2.58 -5.89 -2.54
C ARG A 88 3.41 -7.07 -3.03
N TRP A 89 2.99 -8.30 -2.76
CA TRP A 89 3.71 -9.49 -3.22
C TRP A 89 3.83 -9.53 -4.75
N LYS A 90 2.73 -9.28 -5.46
CA LYS A 90 2.74 -9.24 -6.93
C LYS A 90 3.61 -8.10 -7.47
N LEU A 91 3.67 -6.94 -6.80
CA LEU A 91 4.40 -5.77 -7.29
C LEU A 91 5.90 -5.74 -6.93
N VAL A 92 6.29 -6.32 -5.81
CA VAL A 92 7.69 -6.22 -5.34
C VAL A 92 8.53 -7.41 -5.80
N GLN A 93 7.91 -8.58 -6.02
CA GLN A 93 8.63 -9.76 -6.50
C GLN A 93 8.59 -9.87 -8.03
N ILE A 94 9.55 -9.19 -8.67
CA ILE A 94 9.96 -9.55 -10.03
C ILE A 94 11.47 -9.74 -10.05
N ALA A 95 11.89 -10.98 -10.26
CA ALA A 95 13.27 -11.28 -10.56
C ALA A 95 13.62 -10.75 -11.97
N ALA A 96 14.73 -10.03 -12.06
CA ALA A 96 15.30 -9.61 -13.33
C ALA A 96 16.80 -9.89 -13.34
N ARG A 97 17.31 -10.28 -14.52
CA ARG A 97 18.74 -10.46 -14.76
C ARG A 97 19.24 -9.38 -15.69
N ILE A 98 20.27 -8.66 -15.26
CA ILE A 98 21.00 -7.71 -16.09
C ILE A 98 22.03 -8.49 -16.91
N ALA A 99 21.91 -8.45 -18.24
CA ALA A 99 22.88 -9.02 -19.15
C ALA A 99 23.63 -7.88 -19.85
N LYS A 100 24.94 -7.79 -19.60
CA LYS A 100 25.82 -6.80 -20.23
C LYS A 100 26.45 -7.42 -21.50
N TYR A 101 26.32 -6.72 -22.61
CA TYR A 101 27.02 -6.97 -23.87
C TYR A 101 27.92 -5.77 -24.18
N SER A 102 28.90 -5.93 -25.06
CA SER A 102 29.94 -4.92 -25.32
C SER A 102 29.42 -3.50 -25.55
N ASN A 103 28.26 -3.33 -26.20
CA ASN A 103 27.64 -2.00 -26.45
C ASN A 103 26.18 -1.89 -25.97
N ARG A 104 25.64 -2.87 -25.21
CA ARG A 104 24.22 -2.87 -24.82
C ARG A 104 24.00 -3.53 -23.46
N VAL A 105 23.16 -2.94 -22.64
CA VAL A 105 22.63 -3.56 -21.42
C VAL A 105 21.21 -4.06 -21.71
N ARG A 106 20.95 -5.34 -21.50
CA ARG A 106 19.61 -5.94 -21.62
C ARG A 106 19.12 -6.36 -20.24
N LEU A 107 17.91 -5.92 -19.87
CA LEU A 107 17.22 -6.39 -18.68
C LEU A 107 16.27 -7.54 -19.05
N LYS A 108 16.62 -8.76 -18.64
CA LYS A 108 15.74 -9.94 -18.81
C LYS A 108 14.82 -10.03 -17.61
N ILE A 109 13.52 -9.89 -17.82
CA ILE A 109 12.52 -9.85 -16.75
C ILE A 109 11.65 -11.11 -16.82
N ALA A 110 11.54 -11.83 -15.71
CA ALA A 110 10.68 -13.03 -15.61
C ALA A 110 9.24 -12.63 -15.29
N THR A 111 8.55 -11.97 -16.23
CA THR A 111 7.17 -11.53 -16.02
C THR A 111 6.33 -11.56 -17.30
N THR A 112 5.01 -11.62 -17.13
CA THR A 112 4.05 -11.44 -18.22
C THR A 112 4.08 -10.01 -18.76
N VAL A 113 3.86 -9.85 -20.07
CA VAL A 113 3.80 -8.55 -20.76
C VAL A 113 2.80 -7.57 -20.10
N LYS A 114 1.61 -8.06 -19.70
CA LYS A 114 0.61 -7.24 -18.99
C LYS A 114 1.16 -6.64 -17.69
N LYS A 115 1.83 -7.48 -16.90
CA LYS A 115 2.45 -7.08 -15.63
C LYS A 115 3.60 -6.10 -15.88
N PHE A 116 4.45 -6.33 -16.87
CA PHE A 116 5.49 -5.38 -17.29
C PHE A 116 4.93 -4.02 -17.69
N ASN A 117 3.84 -3.99 -18.46
CA ASN A 117 3.19 -2.75 -18.87
C ASN A 117 2.66 -1.94 -17.69
N HIS A 118 2.17 -2.59 -16.63
CA HIS A 118 1.83 -1.87 -15.39
C HIS A 118 3.03 -1.18 -14.75
N TYR A 119 4.22 -1.80 -14.67
CA TYR A 119 5.42 -1.12 -14.15
C TYR A 119 5.91 0.01 -15.03
N ILE A 120 5.84 -0.17 -16.35
CA ILE A 120 6.23 0.91 -17.25
C ILE A 120 5.29 2.10 -17.08
N ARG A 121 3.99 1.89 -16.87
CA ARG A 121 3.06 2.97 -16.47
C ARG A 121 3.40 3.53 -15.07
N MET A 122 3.79 2.64 -14.14
CA MET A 122 4.54 2.89 -12.90
C MET A 122 5.51 4.07 -12.95
N ILE A 123 6.46 3.87 -13.85
CA ILE A 123 7.72 4.60 -13.92
C ILE A 123 7.61 5.78 -14.89
N LYS A 124 6.72 5.68 -15.90
CA LYS A 124 6.51 6.75 -16.86
C LYS A 124 5.67 7.86 -16.21
N LYS A 125 6.31 8.99 -15.90
CA LYS A 125 5.67 10.30 -16.07
C LYS A 125 5.33 10.46 -17.55
N ASP A 126 4.29 11.23 -17.87
CA ASP A 126 3.66 11.39 -19.20
C ASP A 126 4.55 11.89 -20.38
N GLY A 127 5.86 11.69 -20.34
CA GLY A 127 6.77 12.00 -21.44
C GLY A 127 7.99 11.10 -21.46
N GLY A 128 8.16 10.37 -22.57
CA GLY A 128 9.47 10.01 -23.12
C GLY A 128 10.16 8.78 -22.55
N TYR A 129 9.95 7.63 -23.21
CA TYR A 129 11.05 6.71 -23.53
C TYR A 129 10.79 6.08 -24.89
N SER A 130 11.60 6.50 -25.86
CA SER A 130 11.72 5.97 -27.21
C SER A 130 12.34 4.57 -27.18
N SER A 131 11.65 3.62 -27.83
CA SER A 131 12.11 2.27 -28.21
C SER A 131 12.53 1.31 -27.09
N LEU A 132 11.57 0.88 -26.26
CA LEU A 132 11.67 -0.41 -25.57
C LEU A 132 11.21 -1.51 -26.54
N THR A 133 12.15 -2.14 -27.24
CA THR A 133 11.84 -3.33 -28.05
C THR A 133 11.73 -4.54 -27.13
N VAL A 134 10.50 -5.02 -26.89
CA VAL A 134 10.26 -6.27 -26.16
C VAL A 134 10.71 -7.43 -27.03
N LEU A 135 11.90 -7.97 -26.73
CA LEU A 135 12.38 -9.19 -27.38
C LEU A 135 11.72 -10.39 -26.67
N LYS A 136 10.69 -10.95 -27.30
CA LYS A 136 10.12 -12.24 -26.90
C LYS A 136 11.20 -13.29 -27.12
N ASN A 137 11.52 -14.10 -26.11
CA ASN A 137 12.33 -15.30 -26.36
C ASN A 137 11.59 -16.12 -27.42
N ARG A 138 12.29 -16.49 -28.50
CA ARG A 138 11.85 -17.58 -29.35
C ARG A 138 11.99 -18.83 -28.51
N ASP A 139 10.87 -19.53 -28.32
CA ASP A 139 10.86 -20.89 -27.80
C ASP A 139 11.69 -21.81 -28.72
#